data_AF-A0A7S3H2F0-F1
#
_entry.id   AF-A0A7S3H2F0-F1
#
_cell.length_a   1.000
_cell.length_b   1.000
_cell.length_c   1.000
_cell.angle_alpha   90.00
_cell.angle_beta   90.00
_cell.angle_gamma   90.00
#
_symmetry.space_group_name_H-M   'P 1'
#
loop_
_entity.id
_entity.type
_entity.pdbx_description
1 polymer ?
#
loop_
_entity_poly.entity_id
_entity_poly.type
_entity_poly.pdbx_seq_one_letter_code
_entity_poly.pdbx_strand_id
1 'polypeptide(L)'
;HKDVVLTIDDAPYKTETFGAILRVLDQHYTKATFFVISSQINEINKPMLIQAVQRGHHLANHGQIDRKHANLSRSELSIELSHCERAITDIYNAAKVPLP
;
A
#
# COMPACT_ATOMS: atom_id res chain seq x y z
N HIS A 1 -10.21 13.01 23.54
CA HIS A 1 -9.08 12.36 22.86
C HIS A 1 -8.98 12.93 21.45
N LYS A 2 -7.77 13.15 20.94
CA LYS A 2 -7.54 13.46 19.52
C LYS A 2 -6.80 12.26 18.94
N ASP A 3 -7.49 11.50 18.09
CA ASP A 3 -6.89 10.38 17.39
C ASP A 3 -6.30 10.89 16.08
N VAL A 4 -5.10 10.39 15.75
CA VAL A 4 -4.38 10.73 14.52
C VAL A 4 -4.07 9.42 13.80
N VAL A 5 -4.29 9.42 12.49
CA VAL A 5 -3.96 8.29 11.62
C VAL A 5 -2.84 8.72 10.69
N LEU A 6 -1.74 7.97 10.68
CA LEU A 6 -0.62 8.21 9.77
C LEU A 6 -0.88 7.52 8.43
N THR A 7 -0.83 8.28 7.35
CA THR A 7 -0.89 7.76 5.98
C THR A 7 0.39 8.13 5.23
N ILE A 8 0.85 7.25 4.35
CA ILE A 8 2.05 7.47 3.55
C ILE A 8 1.76 7.03 2.10
N ASP A 9 1.97 7.93 1.15
CA ASP A 9 1.62 7.72 -0.25
C ASP A 9 2.77 7.10 -1.06
N ASP A 10 2.46 6.68 -2.27
CA ASP A 10 3.40 6.18 -3.29
C ASP A 10 4.18 4.90 -2.93
N ALA A 11 3.62 4.07 -2.04
CA ALA A 11 4.15 2.72 -1.86
C ALA A 11 4.00 1.90 -3.15
N PRO A 12 4.86 0.90 -3.43
CA PRO A 12 6.01 0.47 -2.64
C PRO A 12 7.29 1.29 -2.87
N TYR A 13 8.13 1.40 -1.84
CA TYR A 13 9.46 2.01 -1.92
C TYR A 13 10.56 0.98 -2.19
N LYS A 14 11.80 1.44 -2.37
CA LYS A 14 12.99 0.58 -2.33
C LYS A 14 13.02 -0.21 -1.02
N THR A 15 13.42 -1.47 -1.07
CA THR A 15 13.40 -2.41 0.08
C THR A 15 14.08 -1.84 1.32
N GLU A 16 15.25 -1.20 1.16
CA GLU A 16 15.97 -0.59 2.28
C GLU A 16 15.17 0.54 2.93
N THR A 17 14.63 1.46 2.11
CA THR A 17 13.82 2.59 2.57
C THR A 17 12.54 2.12 3.25
N PHE A 18 11.82 1.18 2.64
CA PHE A 18 10.60 0.64 3.22
C PHE A 18 10.90 -0.07 4.54
N GLY A 19 11.97 -0.87 4.60
CA GLY A 19 12.42 -1.51 5.83
C GLY A 19 12.77 -0.50 6.93
N ALA A 20 13.41 0.62 6.58
CA ALA A 20 13.69 1.69 7.54
C ALA A 20 12.42 2.35 8.08
N ILE A 21 11.42 2.61 7.23
CA ILE A 21 10.13 3.15 7.64
C ILE A 21 9.43 2.20 8.62
N LEU A 22 9.33 0.91 8.28
CA LEU A 22 8.70 -0.07 9.16
C LEU A 22 9.42 -0.17 10.51
N ARG A 23 10.76 -0.12 10.54
CA ARG A 23 11.53 -0.10 11.81
C ARG A 23 11.18 1.10 12.69
N VAL A 24 11.06 2.30 12.10
CA VAL A 24 10.70 3.50 12.86
C VAL A 24 9.27 3.39 13.40
N LEU A 25 8.34 2.91 12.59
CA LEU A 25 6.96 2.70 13.02
C LEU A 25 6.87 1.69 14.18
N ASP A 26 7.63 0.59 14.10
CA ASP A 26 7.71 -0.41 15.17
C ASP A 26 8.31 0.17 16.46
N GLN A 27 9.37 1.00 16.38
CA GLN A 27 9.98 1.67 17.54
C GLN A 27 9.01 2.59 18.29
N HIS A 28 8.06 3.18 17.56
CA HIS A 28 7.03 4.05 18.12
C HIS A 28 5.69 3.34 18.36
N TYR A 29 5.64 2.01 18.24
CA TYR A 29 4.41 1.21 18.37
C TYR A 29 3.24 1.75 17.53
N THR A 30 3.55 2.33 16.37
CA THR A 30 2.60 3.08 15.55
C THR A 30 2.26 2.29 14.28
N LYS A 31 0.98 2.26 13.91
CA LYS A 31 0.51 1.69 12.64
C LYS A 31 0.20 2.80 11.65
N ALA A 32 0.29 2.46 10.36
CA ALA A 32 0.14 3.39 9.26
C ALA A 32 -0.62 2.74 8.11
N THR A 33 -1.24 3.56 7.28
CA THR A 33 -1.84 3.15 6.01
C THR A 33 -0.94 3.58 4.86
N PHE A 34 -0.47 2.63 4.05
CA PHE A 34 0.33 2.88 2.87
C PHE A 34 -0.55 2.91 1.62
N PHE A 35 -0.57 4.01 0.88
CA PHE A 35 -1.29 4.10 -0.38
C PHE A 35 -0.39 3.55 -1.51
N VAL A 36 -0.88 2.51 -2.19
CA VAL A 36 -0.10 1.69 -3.11
C VAL A 36 -0.39 2.03 -4.57
N ILE A 37 0.65 2.30 -5.35
CA ILE A 37 0.62 2.39 -6.81
C ILE A 37 0.91 1.00 -7.38
N SER A 38 -0.12 0.31 -7.87
CA SER A 38 0.02 -1.12 -8.21
C SER A 38 0.98 -1.42 -9.35
N SER A 39 1.22 -0.50 -10.30
CA SER A 39 2.20 -0.71 -11.37
C SER A 39 3.65 -0.71 -10.89
N GLN A 40 3.93 -0.21 -9.68
CA GLN A 40 5.27 -0.21 -9.11
C GLN A 40 5.58 -1.48 -8.31
N ILE A 41 4.59 -2.36 -8.09
CA ILE A 41 4.80 -3.63 -7.41
C ILE A 41 5.60 -4.57 -8.32
N ASN A 42 6.66 -5.14 -7.78
CA ASN A 42 7.50 -6.13 -8.43
C ASN A 42 8.03 -7.15 -7.42
N GLU A 43 8.68 -8.20 -7.90
CA GLU A 43 9.17 -9.30 -7.05
C GLU A 43 10.17 -8.86 -5.97
N ILE A 44 10.86 -7.72 -6.16
CA ILE A 44 11.85 -7.21 -5.21
C ILE A 44 11.17 -6.51 -4.03
N ASN A 45 10.12 -5.72 -4.29
CA ASN A 45 9.46 -4.90 -3.26
C ASN A 45 8.18 -5.53 -2.68
N LYS A 46 7.56 -6.48 -3.38
CA LYS A 46 6.36 -7.20 -2.92
C LYS A 46 6.53 -7.85 -1.53
N PRO A 47 7.68 -8.46 -1.17
CA PRO A 47 7.88 -8.98 0.18
C PRO A 47 7.75 -7.92 1.28
N MET A 48 8.08 -6.64 1.00
CA MET A 48 7.94 -5.57 1.98
C MET A 48 6.48 -5.21 2.25
N LEU A 49 5.62 -5.23 1.21
CA LEU A 49 4.18 -5.01 1.38
C LEU A 49 3.54 -6.14 2.19
N ILE A 50 3.95 -7.38 1.96
CA ILE A 50 3.55 -8.55 2.77
C ILE A 50 3.96 -8.35 4.23
N GLN A 51 5.22 -7.97 4.47
CA GLN A 51 5.68 -7.69 5.84
C GLN A 51 4.92 -6.54 6.49
N ALA A 52 4.57 -5.49 5.74
CA ALA A 52 3.81 -4.36 6.27
C ALA A 52 2.44 -4.83 6.81
N VAL A 53 1.67 -5.60 6.03
CA VAL A 53 0.36 -6.09 6.49
C VAL A 53 0.49 -7.10 7.64
N GLN A 54 1.52 -7.95 7.63
CA GLN A 54 1.80 -8.88 8.75
C GLN A 54 2.14 -8.15 10.05
N ARG A 55 2.72 -6.95 9.96
CA ARG A 55 2.98 -6.08 11.12
C ARG A 55 1.76 -5.24 11.52
N GLY A 56 0.62 -5.41 10.86
CA GLY A 56 -0.62 -4.69 11.17
C GLY A 56 -0.71 -3.29 10.56
N HIS A 57 0.10 -2.99 9.54
CA HIS A 57 -0.14 -1.81 8.70
C HIS A 57 -1.25 -2.10 7.68
N HIS A 58 -1.88 -1.06 7.16
CA HIS A 58 -2.87 -1.20 6.10
C HIS A 58 -2.28 -0.82 4.75
N LEU A 59 -2.77 -1.46 3.68
CA LEU A 59 -2.54 -1.01 2.31
C LEU A 59 -3.85 -0.43 1.76
N ALA A 60 -3.75 0.72 1.10
CA ALA A 60 -4.87 1.41 0.47
C ALA A 60 -4.56 1.69 -1.00
N ASN A 61 -5.60 1.95 -1.78
CA ASN A 61 -5.51 2.06 -3.23
C ASN A 61 -5.04 3.47 -3.65
N HIS A 62 -3.87 3.57 -4.29
CA HIS A 62 -3.37 4.80 -4.93
C HIS A 62 -3.43 4.73 -6.47
N GLY A 63 -4.35 3.93 -7.01
CA GLY A 63 -4.48 3.72 -8.44
C GLY A 63 -3.42 2.79 -9.02
N GLN A 64 -3.45 2.68 -10.35
CA GLN A 64 -2.50 1.82 -11.07
C GLN A 64 -1.20 2.54 -11.37
N ILE A 65 -1.29 3.78 -11.86
CA ILE A 65 -0.16 4.59 -12.32
C ILE A 65 -0.30 5.97 -11.66
N ASP A 66 0.83 6.59 -11.28
CA ASP A 66 0.82 7.96 -10.77
C ASP A 66 0.44 8.95 -11.89
N ARG A 67 -0.86 9.27 -11.95
CA ARG A 67 -1.42 10.28 -12.84
C ARG A 67 -2.66 10.90 -12.24
N LYS A 68 -2.98 12.12 -12.67
CA LYS A 68 -4.16 12.84 -12.22
C LYS A 68 -5.44 12.08 -12.61
N HIS A 69 -6.11 11.47 -11.64
CA HIS A 69 -7.38 10.77 -11.86
C HIS A 69 -8.47 11.67 -12.46
N ALA A 70 -8.41 12.99 -12.19
CA ALA A 70 -9.32 13.97 -12.77
C ALA A 70 -9.27 14.04 -14.31
N ASN A 71 -8.20 13.53 -14.93
CA ASN A 71 -8.04 13.50 -16.39
C ASN A 71 -8.58 12.20 -17.01
N LEU A 72 -9.08 11.26 -16.21
CA LEU A 72 -9.54 9.96 -16.67
C LEU A 72 -11.05 9.96 -16.87
N SER A 73 -11.51 9.22 -17.88
CA SER A 73 -12.92 8.84 -17.96
C SER A 73 -13.29 7.95 -16.77
N ARG A 74 -14.58 7.89 -16.45
CA ARG A 74 -15.10 7.01 -15.39
C ARG A 74 -14.71 5.54 -15.62
N SER A 75 -14.71 5.09 -16.86
CA SER A 75 -14.32 3.72 -17.23
C SER A 75 -12.83 3.46 -16.97
N GLU A 76 -11.95 4.39 -17.35
CA GLU A 76 -10.51 4.25 -17.12
C GLU A 76 -10.19 4.24 -15.63
N LEU A 77 -10.76 5.18 -14.86
CA LEU A 77 -10.58 5.23 -13.42
C LEU A 77 -11.06 3.93 -12.75
N SER A 78 -12.22 3.40 -13.16
CA SER A 78 -12.75 2.15 -12.63
C SER A 78 -11.82 0.96 -12.91
N ILE A 79 -11.20 0.92 -14.09
CA ILE A 79 -10.23 -0.13 -14.44
C ILE A 79 -8.98 -0.02 -13.57
N GLU A 80 -8.43 1.18 -13.41
CA GLU A 80 -7.23 1.40 -12.59
C GLU A 80 -7.45 1.06 -11.12
N LEU A 81 -8.56 1.51 -10.55
CA LEU A 81 -8.92 1.19 -9.17
C LEU A 81 -9.08 -0.32 -8.99
N SER A 82 -9.75 -1.00 -9.92
CA SER A 82 -9.93 -2.46 -9.87
C SER A 82 -8.62 -3.22 -10.01
N HIS A 83 -7.68 -2.71 -10.81
CA HIS A 83 -6.35 -3.30 -10.95
C HIS A 83 -5.58 -3.22 -9.62
N CYS A 84 -5.56 -2.04 -9.01
CA CYS A 84 -4.88 -1.84 -7.74
C CYS A 84 -5.51 -2.64 -6.60
N GLU A 85 -6.84 -2.72 -6.57
CA GLU A 85 -7.57 -3.51 -5.57
C GLU A 85 -7.21 -5.00 -5.61
N ARG A 86 -7.11 -5.57 -6.82
CA ARG A 86 -6.66 -6.96 -7.00
C ARG A 86 -5.23 -7.16 -6.50
N ALA A 87 -4.32 -6.24 -6.84
CA ALA A 87 -2.93 -6.34 -6.41
C ALA A 87 -2.79 -6.27 -4.88
N ILE A 88 -3.56 -5.40 -4.22
CA ILE A 88 -3.62 -5.32 -2.74
C ILE A 88 -4.21 -6.61 -2.16
N THR A 89 -5.32 -7.10 -2.71
CA THR A 89 -5.95 -8.36 -2.28
C THR A 89 -4.98 -9.54 -2.36
N ASP A 90 -4.20 -9.63 -3.44
CA ASP A 90 -3.18 -10.67 -3.61
C ASP A 90 -2.07 -10.60 -2.54
N ILE A 91 -1.71 -9.39 -2.10
CA ILE A 91 -0.74 -9.20 -1.01
C ILE A 91 -1.32 -9.70 0.32
N TYR A 92 -2.56 -9.33 0.66
CA TYR A 92 -3.22 -9.81 1.88
C TYR A 92 -3.37 -11.34 1.89
N ASN A 93 -3.78 -11.93 0.75
CA ASN A 93 -3.86 -13.37 0.56
C ASN A 93 -2.49 -14.04 0.75
N ALA A 94 -1.43 -13.51 0.12
CA ALA A 94 -0.07 -14.05 0.26
C ALA A 94 0.45 -13.92 1.70
N ALA A 95 0.08 -12.84 2.40
CA ALA A 95 0.42 -12.61 3.79
C ALA A 95 -0.35 -13.51 4.77
N LYS A 96 -1.46 -14.14 4.32
CA LYS A 96 -2.43 -14.84 5.16
C LYS A 96 -3.03 -13.93 6.23
N VAL A 97 -3.27 -12.68 5.88
CA VAL A 97 -3.90 -11.66 6.73
C VAL A 97 -5.26 -11.31 6.09
N PRO A 98 -6.37 -11.27 6.85
CA PRO A 98 -7.65 -10.87 6.30
C PRO A 98 -7.58 -9.42 5.80
N LEU A 99 -8.35 -9.12 4.75
CA LEU A 99 -8.58 -7.73 4.37
C LEU A 99 -9.24 -6.98 5.56
N PRO A 100 -8.83 -5.73 5.82
CA PRO A 100 -9.39 -4.92 6.90
C PRO A 100 -10.86 -4.54 6.70
#